data_AF-A0ABD5W935-F1
#
_entry.id   AF-A0ABD5W935-F1
#
_cell.length_a   1.000
_cell.length_b   1.000
_cell.length_c   1.000
_cell.angle_alpha   90.00
_cell.angle_beta   90.00
_cell.angle_gamma   90.00
#
_symmetry.space_group_name_H-M   'P 1'
#
loop_
_entity.id
_entity.type
_entity.pdbx_description
1 polymer ?
#
loop_
_entity_poly.entity_id
_entity_poly.type
_entity_poly.pdbx_seq_one_letter_code
_entity_poly.pdbx_strand_id
1 'polypeptide(L)'
;MRIESTSGDEHKVWLTDREIEDLRRATRSQRDDIIIQLGAYVGLRAFEIPQPTPSDITESEGGQYRLRVKAGKDTSGNGGKPRNAFLPDSVERDLQRFQNSENISPRDPFIDLKQPGVRAVVKRTAERAAAETGVEDFRKVSTHDLRRRFAQRLLVDEAMNPRVVMQVGGWSSFQAIEPYLNAPSEDIVDDAFSEVDVV
;
A
#
# COMPACT_ATOMS: atom_id res chain seq x y z
N MET A 1 -2.78 16.19 2.39
CA MET A 1 -3.53 15.25 1.54
C MET A 1 -4.39 16.06 0.60
N ARG A 2 -4.63 15.52 -0.60
CA ARG A 2 -5.57 16.09 -1.55
C ARG A 2 -6.79 15.19 -1.64
N ILE A 3 -7.98 15.77 -1.68
CA ILE A 3 -9.23 15.03 -1.87
C ILE A 3 -9.83 15.38 -3.21
N GLU A 4 -10.25 14.35 -3.93
CA GLU A 4 -11.02 14.46 -5.15
C GLU A 4 -12.37 13.79 -4.91
N SER A 5 -13.45 14.56 -4.98
CA SER A 5 -14.81 14.03 -4.93
C SER A 5 -15.11 13.28 -6.22
N THR A 6 -15.76 12.13 -6.10
CA THR A 6 -16.22 11.35 -7.26
C THR A 6 -17.73 11.46 -7.42
N SER A 7 -18.29 10.84 -8.46
CA SER A 7 -19.73 10.79 -8.64
C SER A 7 -20.36 9.92 -7.54
N GLY A 8 -21.19 10.50 -6.67
CA GLY A 8 -21.65 9.88 -5.43
C GLY A 8 -20.79 10.32 -4.24
N ASP A 9 -21.26 10.09 -3.00
CA ASP A 9 -20.59 10.53 -1.75
C ASP A 9 -19.22 9.83 -1.48
N GLU A 10 -18.57 9.32 -2.51
CA GLU A 10 -17.26 8.68 -2.46
C GLU A 10 -16.13 9.70 -2.72
N HIS A 11 -15.05 9.54 -1.97
CA HIS A 11 -13.86 10.39 -2.05
C HIS A 11 -12.64 9.58 -2.46
N LYS A 12 -11.80 10.18 -3.31
CA LYS A 12 -10.44 9.73 -3.55
C LYS A 12 -9.49 10.54 -2.68
N VAL A 13 -8.84 9.89 -1.71
CA VAL A 13 -7.82 10.54 -0.88
C VAL A 13 -6.44 10.27 -1.47
N TRP A 14 -5.66 11.33 -1.63
CA TRP A 14 -4.27 11.32 -2.08
C TRP A 14 -3.39 11.70 -0.87
N LEU A 15 -2.87 10.68 -0.20
CA LEU A 15 -2.06 10.82 1.00
C LEU A 15 -0.61 11.15 0.63
N THR A 16 0.10 11.76 1.58
CA THR A 16 1.57 11.91 1.58
C THR A 16 2.21 10.90 2.53
N ASP A 17 3.53 10.76 2.52
CA ASP A 17 4.23 9.86 3.46
C ASP A 17 4.07 10.29 4.91
N ARG A 18 4.07 11.60 5.17
CA ARG A 18 3.78 12.14 6.51
C ARG A 18 2.41 11.69 7.02
N GLU A 19 1.40 11.65 6.14
CA GLU A 19 0.04 11.26 6.51
C GLU A 19 -0.13 9.75 6.66
N ILE A 20 0.65 8.95 5.93
CA ILE A 20 0.78 7.52 6.25
C ILE A 20 1.39 7.35 7.64
N GLU A 21 2.44 8.10 7.98
CA GLU A 21 3.05 8.04 9.31
C GLU A 21 2.11 8.56 10.42
N ASP A 22 1.22 9.52 10.14
CA ASP A 22 0.14 9.90 11.05
C ASP A 22 -0.86 8.75 11.26
N LEU A 23 -1.26 8.05 10.18
CA LEU A 23 -2.11 6.86 10.30
C LEU A 23 -1.46 5.75 11.12
N ARG A 24 -0.17 5.50 10.90
CA ARG A 24 0.61 4.48 11.64
C ARG A 24 0.70 4.81 13.12
N ARG A 25 1.01 6.07 13.46
CA ARG A 25 1.03 6.54 14.86
C ARG A 25 -0.33 6.43 15.54
N ALA A 26 -1.40 6.66 14.79
CA ALA A 26 -2.76 6.53 15.29
C ALA A 26 -3.20 5.07 15.49
N THR A 27 -2.40 4.04 15.16
CA THR A 27 -2.75 2.63 15.37
C THR A 27 -2.71 2.22 16.85
N ARG A 28 -3.43 1.14 17.21
CA ARG A 28 -3.57 0.69 18.61
C ARG A 28 -2.87 -0.64 18.88
N SER A 29 -2.41 -1.30 17.83
CA SER A 29 -1.74 -2.60 17.90
C SER A 29 -0.78 -2.72 16.72
N GLN A 30 0.24 -3.56 16.88
CA GLN A 30 1.18 -3.86 15.81
C GLN A 30 0.48 -4.47 14.58
N ARG A 31 -0.58 -5.27 14.79
CA ARG A 31 -1.42 -5.81 13.72
C ARG A 31 -2.04 -4.69 12.87
N ASP A 32 -2.58 -3.66 13.52
CA ASP A 32 -3.20 -2.53 12.83
C ASP A 32 -2.14 -1.72 12.06
N ASP A 33 -0.95 -1.52 12.63
CA ASP A 33 0.19 -0.88 11.93
C ASP A 33 0.61 -1.68 10.70
N ILE A 34 0.76 -2.99 10.82
CA ILE A 34 1.10 -3.87 9.69
C ILE A 34 0.05 -3.80 8.57
N ILE A 35 -1.24 -3.69 8.91
CA ILE A 35 -2.29 -3.49 7.89
C ILE A 35 -2.06 -2.19 7.10
N ILE A 36 -1.68 -1.09 7.77
CA ILE A 36 -1.35 0.16 7.09
C ILE A 36 -0.11 -0.02 6.21
N GLN A 37 0.95 -0.65 6.74
CA GLN A 37 2.20 -0.87 6.01
C GLN A 37 2.02 -1.75 4.76
N LEU A 38 1.30 -2.87 4.87
CA LEU A 38 1.01 -3.76 3.75
C LEU A 38 0.21 -3.04 2.64
N GLY A 39 -0.69 -2.13 3.00
CA GLY A 39 -1.41 -1.31 2.04
C GLY A 39 -0.53 -0.24 1.39
N ALA A 40 0.21 0.54 2.19
CA ALA A 40 0.88 1.78 1.78
C ALA A 40 2.32 1.62 1.29
N TYR A 41 3.02 0.58 1.74
CA TYR A 41 4.42 0.31 1.40
C TYR A 41 4.59 -0.90 0.47
N VAL A 42 3.68 -1.88 0.56
CA VAL A 42 3.71 -3.09 -0.29
C VAL A 42 2.65 -3.05 -1.40
N GLY A 43 1.66 -2.16 -1.27
CA GLY A 43 0.61 -1.97 -2.28
C GLY A 43 -0.44 -3.08 -2.29
N LEU A 44 -0.64 -3.81 -1.19
CA LEU A 44 -1.65 -4.88 -1.15
C LEU A 44 -3.08 -4.32 -1.18
N ARG A 45 -3.97 -5.02 -1.89
CA ARG A 45 -5.42 -4.75 -1.84
C ARG A 45 -6.01 -5.24 -0.52
N ALA A 46 -7.14 -4.68 -0.11
CA ALA A 46 -7.82 -5.07 1.13
C ALA A 46 -8.07 -6.58 1.28
N PHE A 47 -8.34 -7.30 0.19
CA PHE A 47 -8.53 -8.75 0.21
C PHE A 47 -7.23 -9.55 0.12
N GLU A 48 -6.13 -8.92 -0.30
CA GLU A 48 -4.79 -9.52 -0.36
C GLU A 48 -4.15 -9.48 1.04
N ILE A 49 -4.39 -8.43 1.84
CA ILE A 49 -3.79 -8.22 3.18
C ILE A 49 -3.89 -9.42 4.13
N PRO A 50 -5.01 -10.18 4.18
CA PRO A 50 -5.10 -11.36 5.05
C PRO A 50 -4.36 -12.62 4.58
N GLN A 51 -3.85 -12.65 3.34
CA GLN A 51 -3.34 -13.87 2.73
C GLN A 51 -1.87 -14.20 3.04
N PRO A 52 -0.96 -13.20 3.16
CA PRO A 52 0.43 -13.41 3.52
C PRO A 52 0.64 -14.24 4.79
N THR A 53 1.52 -15.23 4.67
CA THR A 53 2.09 -16.02 5.78
C THR A 53 3.60 -15.77 5.85
N PRO A 54 4.28 -16.06 6.97
CA PRO A 54 5.74 -15.95 7.02
C PRO A 54 6.46 -16.75 5.93
N SER A 55 5.95 -17.92 5.55
CA SER A 55 6.53 -18.74 4.47
C SER A 55 6.35 -18.14 3.06
N ASP A 56 5.57 -17.07 2.90
CA ASP A 56 5.40 -16.37 1.62
C ASP A 56 6.48 -15.30 1.40
N ILE A 57 7.34 -15.02 2.39
CA ILE A 57 8.47 -14.10 2.26
C ILE A 57 9.67 -14.86 1.69
N THR A 58 10.25 -14.31 0.63
CA THR A 58 11.48 -14.85 0.02
C THR A 58 12.49 -13.73 -0.17
N GLU A 59 13.77 -14.07 -0.07
CA GLU A 59 14.89 -13.17 -0.34
C GLU A 59 15.49 -13.50 -1.71
N SER A 60 15.80 -12.48 -2.51
CA SER A 60 16.52 -12.65 -3.77
C SER A 60 18.03 -12.77 -3.50
N GLU A 61 18.81 -13.21 -4.50
CA GLU A 61 20.27 -13.31 -4.37
C GLU A 61 20.95 -11.97 -4.01
N GLY A 62 20.33 -10.84 -4.36
CA GLY A 62 20.79 -9.50 -4.00
C GLY A 62 20.36 -9.01 -2.61
N GLY A 63 19.82 -9.88 -1.76
CA GLY A 63 19.36 -9.52 -0.41
C GLY A 63 18.00 -8.82 -0.35
N GLN A 64 17.32 -8.63 -1.49
CA GLN A 64 16.03 -7.94 -1.51
C GLN A 64 14.86 -8.90 -1.23
N TYR A 65 14.00 -8.53 -0.28
CA TYR A 65 12.78 -9.28 0.03
C TYR A 65 11.66 -9.12 -1.00
N ARG A 66 10.89 -10.20 -1.12
CA ARG A 66 9.66 -10.31 -1.91
C ARG A 66 8.59 -10.96 -1.06
N LEU A 67 7.36 -10.48 -1.21
CA LEU A 67 6.19 -11.09 -0.59
C LEU A 67 5.32 -11.74 -1.67
N ARG A 68 5.14 -13.05 -1.58
CA ARG A 68 4.27 -13.79 -2.50
C ARG A 68 2.81 -13.49 -2.18
N VAL A 69 2.13 -12.81 -3.10
CA VAL A 69 0.69 -12.58 -3.06
C VAL A 69 0.01 -13.71 -3.84
N LYS A 70 -0.77 -14.52 -3.14
CA LYS A 70 -1.53 -15.63 -3.73
C LYS A 70 -2.65 -15.08 -4.62
N ALA A 71 -3.03 -15.81 -5.67
CA ALA A 71 -4.10 -15.39 -6.58
C ALA A 71 -5.37 -15.05 -5.80
N GLY A 72 -6.10 -14.02 -6.23
CA GLY A 72 -7.41 -13.75 -5.67
C GLY A 72 -8.36 -14.92 -5.94
N LYS A 73 -8.82 -15.62 -4.89
CA LYS A 73 -10.03 -16.44 -5.00
C LYS A 73 -11.19 -15.48 -5.10
N ASP A 74 -11.70 -15.30 -6.32
CA ASP A 74 -12.78 -14.37 -6.60
C ASP A 74 -14.06 -15.14 -6.89
N THR A 75 -15.11 -14.88 -6.11
CA THR A 75 -16.48 -15.25 -6.44
C THR A 75 -17.12 -14.30 -7.47
N SER A 76 -16.36 -13.35 -8.03
CA SER A 76 -16.77 -12.39 -9.06
C SER A 76 -15.89 -12.35 -10.33
N GLY A 77 -14.90 -13.25 -10.45
CA GLY A 77 -14.30 -13.61 -11.74
C GLY A 77 -13.09 -12.83 -12.27
N ASN A 78 -12.49 -11.86 -11.58
CA ASN A 78 -11.23 -11.21 -12.03
C ASN A 78 -10.17 -11.11 -10.93
N GLY A 79 -10.15 -12.09 -10.01
CA GLY A 79 -9.14 -12.23 -8.97
C GLY A 79 -7.72 -11.92 -9.47
N GLY A 80 -7.00 -11.09 -8.72
CA GLY A 80 -5.65 -10.65 -9.10
C GLY A 80 -4.74 -11.85 -9.38
N LYS A 81 -3.90 -11.74 -10.42
CA LYS A 81 -2.89 -12.76 -10.74
C LYS A 81 -1.88 -12.87 -9.58
N PRO A 82 -1.34 -14.08 -9.31
CA PRO A 82 -0.21 -14.23 -8.40
C PRO A 82 0.91 -13.26 -8.76
N ARG A 83 1.52 -12.65 -7.76
CA ARG A 83 2.70 -11.79 -7.96
C ARG A 83 3.61 -11.85 -6.75
N ASN A 84 4.87 -11.49 -6.98
CA ASN A 84 5.84 -11.26 -5.93
C ASN A 84 5.94 -9.75 -5.72
N ALA A 85 5.25 -9.24 -4.71
CA ALA A 85 5.31 -7.83 -4.35
C ALA A 85 6.70 -7.50 -3.81
N PHE A 86 7.17 -6.28 -4.07
CA PHE A 86 8.37 -5.76 -3.42
C PHE A 86 8.09 -5.60 -1.92
N LEU A 87 8.92 -6.19 -1.07
CA LEU A 87 8.80 -6.05 0.38
C LEU A 87 9.97 -5.19 0.89
N PRO A 88 9.73 -3.96 1.35
CA PRO A 88 10.78 -3.13 1.93
C PRO A 88 11.32 -3.75 3.22
N ASP A 89 12.62 -3.62 3.46
CA ASP A 89 13.30 -4.25 4.60
C ASP A 89 12.74 -3.78 5.96
N SER A 90 12.26 -2.54 6.04
CA SER A 90 11.61 -2.03 7.25
C SER A 90 10.31 -2.79 7.56
N VAL A 91 9.52 -3.10 6.52
CA VAL A 91 8.25 -3.81 6.65
C VAL A 91 8.51 -5.29 6.94
N GLU A 92 9.54 -5.90 6.32
CA GLU A 92 9.97 -7.26 6.67
C GLU A 92 10.34 -7.36 8.14
N ARG A 93 11.17 -6.45 8.66
CA ARG A 93 11.55 -6.44 10.08
C ARG A 93 10.35 -6.28 11.01
N ASP A 94 9.36 -5.46 10.62
CA ASP A 94 8.12 -5.30 11.39
C ASP A 94 7.25 -6.56 11.38
N LEU A 95 7.16 -7.26 10.25
CA LEU A 95 6.49 -8.55 10.12
C LEU A 95 7.18 -9.63 10.96
N GLN A 96 8.52 -9.69 10.93
CA GLN A 96 9.30 -10.64 11.72
C GLN A 96 9.10 -10.40 13.22
N ARG A 97 9.15 -9.13 13.66
CA ARG A 97 8.85 -8.77 15.06
C ARG A 97 7.46 -9.21 15.48
N PHE A 98 6.46 -8.98 14.62
CA PHE A 98 5.08 -9.34 14.89
C PHE A 98 4.84 -10.85 14.90
N GLN A 99 5.48 -11.58 13.99
CA GLN A 99 5.47 -13.04 14.00
C GLN A 99 5.97 -13.57 15.34
N ASN A 100 7.08 -13.04 15.83
CA ASN A 100 7.70 -13.46 17.07
C ASN A 100 6.85 -13.09 18.30
N SER A 101 6.24 -11.89 18.33
CA SER A 101 5.44 -11.44 19.47
C SER A 101 4.12 -12.19 19.59
N GLU A 102 3.48 -12.51 18.47
CA GLU A 102 2.19 -13.23 18.43
C GLU A 102 2.36 -14.75 18.26
N ASN A 103 3.61 -15.24 18.20
CA ASN A 103 3.95 -16.65 18.00
C ASN A 103 3.25 -17.27 16.76
N ILE A 104 3.30 -16.55 15.63
CA ILE A 104 2.62 -16.94 14.39
C ILE A 104 3.40 -18.07 13.70
N SER A 105 2.73 -19.19 13.46
CA SER A 105 3.28 -20.32 12.72
C SER A 105 3.69 -19.90 11.30
N PRO A 106 4.75 -20.48 10.72
CA PRO A 106 5.18 -20.14 9.37
C PRO A 106 4.10 -20.27 8.28
N ARG A 107 3.06 -21.08 8.52
CA ARG A 107 1.95 -21.32 7.58
C ARG A 107 0.66 -20.60 7.93
N ASP A 108 0.62 -19.92 9.07
CA ASP A 108 -0.54 -19.14 9.49
C ASP A 108 -0.44 -17.71 8.95
N PRO A 109 -1.57 -17.07 8.62
CA PRO A 109 -1.56 -15.71 8.11
C PRO A 109 -1.09 -14.74 9.20
N PHE A 110 -0.35 -13.70 8.80
CA PHE A 110 -0.03 -12.60 9.72
C PHE A 110 -1.32 -11.95 10.25
N ILE A 111 -2.28 -11.73 9.36
CA ILE A 111 -3.52 -11.03 9.69
C ILE A 111 -4.69 -12.01 9.62
N ASP A 112 -5.09 -12.56 10.77
CA ASP A 112 -6.30 -13.38 10.89
C ASP A 112 -7.57 -12.49 10.92
N LEU A 113 -7.85 -11.83 9.79
CA LEU A 113 -9.07 -11.06 9.55
C LEU A 113 -9.58 -11.35 8.14
N LYS A 114 -10.90 -11.26 7.94
CA LYS A 114 -11.45 -11.19 6.58
C LYS A 114 -11.33 -9.76 6.03
N GLN A 115 -11.50 -9.61 4.72
CA GLN A 115 -11.47 -8.31 4.03
C GLN A 115 -12.35 -7.23 4.71
N PRO A 116 -13.58 -7.48 5.17
CA PRO A 116 -14.36 -6.47 5.89
C PRO A 116 -13.70 -6.02 7.20
N GLY A 117 -13.01 -6.92 7.90
CA GLY A 117 -12.25 -6.63 9.13
C GLY A 117 -11.07 -5.71 8.84
N VAL A 118 -10.32 -5.97 7.77
CA VAL A 118 -9.23 -5.09 7.31
C VAL A 118 -9.74 -3.68 7.01
N ARG A 119 -10.85 -3.57 6.25
CA ARG A 119 -11.49 -2.27 5.95
C ARG A 119 -11.89 -1.53 7.22
N ALA A 120 -12.47 -2.24 8.18
CA ALA A 120 -12.89 -1.66 9.46
C ALA A 120 -11.70 -1.18 10.31
N VAL A 121 -10.56 -1.90 10.29
CA VAL A 121 -9.32 -1.45 10.95
C VAL A 121 -8.82 -0.13 10.35
N VAL A 122 -8.74 -0.04 9.03
CA VAL A 122 -8.29 1.20 8.36
C VAL A 122 -9.22 2.36 8.71
N LYS A 123 -10.55 2.15 8.62
CA LYS A 123 -11.54 3.17 8.97
C LYS A 123 -11.39 3.69 10.40
N ARG A 124 -11.28 2.79 11.40
CA ARG A 124 -11.10 3.19 12.81
C ARG A 124 -9.75 3.86 13.06
N THR A 125 -8.72 3.51 12.30
CA THR A 125 -7.40 4.15 12.38
C THR A 125 -7.45 5.56 11.83
N ALA A 126 -8.10 5.74 10.67
CA ALA A 126 -8.38 7.03 10.08
C ALA A 126 -9.21 7.95 10.99
N GLU A 127 -10.26 7.43 11.62
CA GLU A 127 -11.05 8.19 12.61
C GLU A 127 -10.20 8.70 13.79
N ARG A 128 -9.26 7.88 14.26
CA ARG A 128 -8.31 8.27 15.32
C ARG A 128 -7.29 9.28 14.84
N ALA A 129 -6.71 9.09 13.67
CA ALA A 129 -5.79 10.06 13.08
C ALA A 129 -6.45 11.43 12.93
N ALA A 130 -7.73 11.48 12.53
CA ALA A 130 -8.50 12.72 12.50
C ALA A 130 -8.61 13.39 13.89
N ALA A 131 -8.91 12.59 14.93
CA ALA A 131 -9.03 13.10 16.30
C ALA A 131 -7.70 13.57 16.87
N GLU A 132 -6.59 12.87 16.58
CA GLU A 132 -5.26 13.17 17.10
C GLU A 132 -4.58 14.35 16.40
N THR A 133 -4.79 14.49 15.08
CA THR A 133 -4.18 15.56 14.28
C THR A 133 -5.07 16.80 14.12
N GLY A 134 -6.37 16.68 14.39
CA GLY A 134 -7.36 17.70 14.07
C GLY A 134 -7.71 17.81 12.57
N VAL A 135 -7.16 16.93 11.72
CA VAL A 135 -7.39 16.94 10.28
C VAL A 135 -8.57 16.03 9.94
N GLU A 136 -9.74 16.64 9.77
CA GLU A 136 -11.02 15.97 9.50
C GLU A 136 -11.01 15.08 8.25
N ASP A 137 -10.18 15.43 7.27
CA ASP A 137 -10.05 14.71 6.01
C ASP A 137 -9.54 13.28 6.15
N PHE A 138 -8.86 12.93 7.25
CA PHE A 138 -8.53 11.55 7.55
C PHE A 138 -9.78 10.65 7.59
N ARG A 139 -10.95 11.14 8.02
CA ARG A 139 -12.18 10.33 8.11
C ARG A 139 -12.66 9.79 6.75
N LYS A 140 -12.16 10.35 5.65
CA LYS A 140 -12.47 9.91 4.27
C LYS A 140 -11.53 8.81 3.78
N VAL A 141 -10.45 8.50 4.52
CA VAL A 141 -9.44 7.51 4.11
C VAL A 141 -10.02 6.10 4.13
N SER A 142 -9.75 5.37 3.05
CA SER A 142 -10.10 3.96 2.88
C SER A 142 -8.86 3.10 2.63
N THR A 143 -9.02 1.77 2.67
CA THR A 143 -7.94 0.84 2.31
C THR A 143 -7.45 1.02 0.87
N HIS A 144 -8.31 1.51 -0.04
CA HIS A 144 -7.92 1.75 -1.43
C HIS A 144 -6.91 2.91 -1.53
N ASP A 145 -7.02 3.91 -0.66
CA ASP A 145 -6.13 5.07 -0.67
C ASP A 145 -4.72 4.74 -0.20
N LEU A 146 -4.55 3.70 0.63
CA LEU A 146 -3.22 3.16 0.97
C LEU A 146 -2.50 2.64 -0.28
N ARG A 147 -3.19 1.83 -1.07
CA ARG A 147 -2.65 1.33 -2.35
C ARG A 147 -2.45 2.46 -3.36
N ARG A 148 -3.29 3.50 -3.32
CA ARG A 148 -3.09 4.70 -4.14
C ARG A 148 -1.81 5.43 -3.78
N ARG A 149 -1.52 5.62 -2.48
CA ARG A 149 -0.25 6.19 -2.03
C ARG A 149 0.93 5.37 -2.51
N PHE A 150 0.87 4.03 -2.38
CA PHE A 150 1.94 3.16 -2.88
C PHE A 150 2.25 3.42 -4.36
N ALA A 151 1.21 3.47 -5.22
CA ALA A 151 1.40 3.73 -6.64
C ALA A 151 1.93 5.14 -6.91
N GLN A 152 1.37 6.15 -6.24
CA GLN A 152 1.78 7.54 -6.42
C GLN A 152 3.24 7.76 -6.01
N ARG A 153 3.66 7.23 -4.86
CA ARG A 153 5.05 7.34 -4.40
C ARG A 153 5.99 6.83 -5.48
N LEU A 154 5.75 5.62 -5.99
CA LEU A 154 6.66 5.02 -6.97
C LEU A 154 6.62 5.72 -8.33
N LEU A 155 5.44 6.08 -8.84
CA LEU A 155 5.30 6.58 -10.20
C LEU A 155 5.55 8.08 -10.35
N VAL A 156 5.13 8.86 -9.34
CA VAL A 156 5.17 10.32 -9.38
C VAL A 156 6.37 10.80 -8.60
N ASP A 157 6.44 10.46 -7.31
CA ASP A 157 7.45 11.04 -6.41
C ASP A 157 8.86 10.48 -6.71
N GLU A 158 8.96 9.19 -7.05
CA GLU A 158 10.23 8.49 -7.35
C GLU A 158 10.49 8.32 -8.86
N ALA A 159 9.61 8.85 -9.72
CA ALA A 159 9.69 8.75 -11.18
C ALA A 159 10.00 7.33 -11.73
N MET A 160 9.58 6.27 -11.03
CA MET A 160 9.96 4.91 -11.36
C MET A 160 9.32 4.45 -12.68
N ASN A 161 10.07 3.67 -13.46
CA ASN A 161 9.57 3.09 -14.71
C ASN A 161 8.23 2.35 -14.47
N PRO A 162 7.14 2.76 -15.13
CA PRO A 162 5.82 2.18 -14.87
C PRO A 162 5.77 0.67 -15.09
N ARG A 163 6.58 0.10 -15.98
CA ARG A 163 6.64 -1.36 -16.18
C ARG A 163 7.14 -2.10 -14.94
N VAL A 164 8.07 -1.51 -14.20
CA VAL A 164 8.57 -2.06 -12.92
C VAL A 164 7.45 -2.04 -11.89
N VAL A 165 6.76 -0.91 -11.74
CA VAL A 165 5.65 -0.75 -10.80
C VAL A 165 4.48 -1.69 -11.14
N MET A 166 4.15 -1.83 -12.43
CA MET A 166 3.14 -2.76 -12.92
C MET A 166 3.45 -4.22 -12.54
N GLN A 167 4.71 -4.63 -12.71
CA GLN A 167 5.18 -5.98 -12.39
C GLN A 167 5.03 -6.31 -10.89
N VAL A 168 5.49 -5.41 -10.00
CA VAL A 168 5.46 -5.66 -8.55
C VAL A 168 4.07 -5.42 -7.93
N GLY A 169 3.33 -4.44 -8.45
CA GLY A 169 2.02 -4.06 -7.95
C GLY A 169 0.86 -4.82 -8.60
N GLY A 170 1.10 -5.60 -9.66
CA GLY A 170 0.09 -6.45 -10.28
C GLY A 170 -0.96 -5.68 -11.09
N TRP A 171 -0.51 -4.70 -11.86
CA TRP A 171 -1.32 -4.04 -12.87
C TRP A 171 -1.08 -4.69 -14.23
N SER A 172 -2.16 -5.05 -14.93
CA SER A 172 -2.08 -5.81 -16.19
C SER A 172 -1.94 -4.93 -17.44
N SER A 173 -2.15 -3.62 -17.32
CA SER A 173 -2.08 -2.67 -18.44
C SER A 173 -1.78 -1.25 -17.96
N PHE A 174 -1.29 -0.41 -18.87
CA PHE A 174 -1.11 1.02 -18.60
C PHE A 174 -2.44 1.72 -18.28
N GLN A 175 -3.53 1.34 -18.95
CA GLN A 175 -4.87 1.88 -18.63
C GLN A 175 -5.30 1.59 -17.18
N ALA A 176 -4.82 0.49 -16.58
CA ALA A 176 -5.11 0.17 -15.18
C ALA A 176 -4.26 0.96 -14.18
N ILE A 177 -3.09 1.46 -14.60
CA ILE A 177 -2.18 2.25 -13.75
C ILE A 177 -2.35 3.77 -13.96
N GLU A 178 -2.87 4.19 -15.11
CA GLU A 178 -3.15 5.58 -15.48
C GLU A 178 -3.93 6.36 -14.40
N PRO A 179 -4.96 5.80 -13.72
CA PRO A 179 -5.65 6.53 -12.65
C PRO A 179 -4.79 6.91 -11.44
N TYR A 180 -3.55 6.40 -11.36
CA TYR A 180 -2.57 6.70 -10.32
C TYR A 180 -1.49 7.69 -10.78
N LEU A 181 -1.45 8.00 -12.08
CA LEU A 181 -0.55 8.98 -12.69
C LEU A 181 -1.21 10.35 -12.64
N ASN A 182 -1.04 11.07 -11.53
CA ASN A 182 -1.33 12.50 -11.54
C ASN A 182 -0.30 13.24 -12.38
N ALA A 183 -0.67 14.43 -12.86
CA ALA A 183 0.31 15.35 -13.41
C ALA A 183 1.45 15.56 -12.39
N PRO A 184 2.73 15.39 -12.79
CA PRO A 184 3.87 15.67 -11.93
C PRO A 184 3.86 17.16 -11.52
N SER A 185 4.43 17.48 -10.36
CA SER A 185 4.66 18.87 -9.97
C SER A 185 5.75 19.49 -10.85
N GLU A 186 5.80 20.83 -10.91
CA GLU A 186 6.85 21.56 -11.64
C GLU A 186 8.25 21.10 -11.19
N ASP A 187 8.50 20.98 -9.88
CA ASP A 187 9.77 20.47 -9.35
C ASP A 187 10.16 19.08 -9.91
N ILE A 188 9.20 18.15 -10.03
CA ILE A 188 9.47 16.80 -10.57
C ILE A 188 9.76 16.88 -12.08
N VAL A 189 9.09 17.79 -12.79
CA VAL A 189 9.36 18.03 -14.21
C VAL A 189 10.76 18.60 -14.37
N ASP A 190 11.11 19.62 -13.62
CA ASP A 190 12.41 20.28 -13.68
C ASP A 190 13.56 19.33 -13.32
N ASP A 191 13.42 18.55 -12.25
CA ASP A 191 14.40 17.52 -11.87
C ASP A 191 14.58 16.49 -12.99
N ALA A 192 13.48 15.97 -13.55
CA ALA A 192 13.53 14.99 -14.63
C ALA A 192 14.19 15.52 -15.91
N PHE A 193 14.02 16.81 -16.23
CA PHE A 193 14.70 17.44 -17.38
C PHE A 193 16.14 17.86 -17.06
N SER A 194 16.51 18.06 -15.79
CA SER A 194 17.88 18.39 -15.37
C SER A 194 18.85 17.20 -15.51
N GLU A 195 18.33 15.96 -15.40
CA GLU A 195 19.10 14.73 -15.57
C GLU A 195 19.30 14.33 -17.04
N VAL A 196 18.62 15.01 -17.97
CA VAL A 196 18.74 14.77 -19.39
C VAL A 196 19.59 15.88 -20.00
N ASP A 197 20.75 15.53 -20.55
CA ASP A 197 21.48 16.44 -21.45
C ASP A 197 20.64 16.62 -22.73
N VAL A 198 19.72 17.59 -22.69
CA VAL A 198 18.99 18.02 -23.88
C VAL A 198 19.92 18.97 -24.65
N VAL A 199 20.40 18.48 -25.80
CA VAL A 199 21.27 19.21 -26.75
C VAL A 199 20.65 20.53 -27.20
#